data_AF-A0A843LVD6-F1
#
_entry.id   AF-A0A843LVD6-F1
#
_cell.length_a   1.000
_cell.length_b   1.000
_cell.length_c   1.000
_cell.angle_alpha   90.00
_cell.angle_beta   90.00
_cell.angle_gamma   90.00
#
_symmetry.space_group_name_H-M   'P 1'
#
loop_
_entity.id
_entity.type
_entity.pdbx_description
1 polymer ?
#
loop_
_entity_poly.entity_id
_entity_poly.type
_entity_poly.pdbx_seq_one_letter_code
_entity_poly.pdbx_strand_id
1 'polypeptide(L)'
;MSLDRRQRIEESSSDSSLSAVIAEIELVTSEEVSYSDWYEMDEEDMPDYSGIYESFSALLEAKRYADLIHLGRFLLEKAAAQLEMDDESGSISSQISDCMEVVAKAFELSDLPVHQKVLSAIELIREDEYDLTDDIRGFINRSHPESEWSKVADSLFGKDKEGKNTIGSSSDADLLDNADWIEMALERSGRGDEAIAFAHRLAEKQNRDLPYISLL
;
A
#
# COMPACT_ATOMS: atom_id res chain seq x y z
N MET A 1 10.11 5.35 -36.52
CA MET A 1 9.26 6.27 -35.74
C MET A 1 8.68 5.46 -34.61
N SER A 2 9.28 5.56 -33.42
CA SER A 2 8.80 4.88 -32.21
C SER A 2 7.64 5.70 -31.67
N LEU A 3 6.48 5.06 -31.46
CA LEU A 3 5.39 5.66 -30.71
C LEU A 3 5.88 5.89 -29.27
N ASP A 4 5.66 7.10 -28.75
CA ASP A 4 5.89 7.39 -27.33
C ASP A 4 5.07 6.39 -26.50
N ARG A 5 5.67 5.80 -25.45
CA ARG A 5 5.06 4.72 -24.64
C ARG A 5 3.66 5.13 -24.13
N ARG A 6 3.49 6.44 -23.90
CA ARG A 6 2.24 7.15 -23.61
C ARG A 6 1.12 6.88 -24.62
N GLN A 7 1.39 7.07 -25.91
CA GLN A 7 0.39 6.86 -26.96
C GLN A 7 -0.04 5.40 -27.07
N ARG A 8 0.87 4.45 -26.78
CA ARG A 8 0.52 3.01 -26.75
C ARG A 8 -0.45 2.67 -25.63
N ILE A 9 -0.33 3.27 -24.44
CA ILE A 9 -1.22 2.98 -23.31
C ILE A 9 -2.64 3.52 -23.58
N GLU A 10 -2.76 4.66 -24.28
CA GLU A 10 -4.04 5.24 -24.68
C GLU A 10 -4.70 4.53 -25.88
N GLU A 11 -3.92 4.04 -26.86
CA GLU A 11 -4.43 3.39 -28.08
C GLU A 11 -4.70 1.88 -27.91
N SER A 12 -4.06 1.25 -26.93
CA SER A 12 -4.23 -0.17 -26.60
C SER A 12 -5.54 -0.42 -25.83
N SER A 13 -6.18 -1.57 -26.05
CA SER A 13 -7.26 -2.01 -25.16
C SER A 13 -6.74 -2.06 -23.72
N SER A 14 -7.46 -1.44 -22.78
CA SER A 14 -7.06 -1.23 -21.38
C SER A 14 -6.36 -2.42 -20.74
N ASP A 15 -6.85 -3.64 -21.01
CA ASP A 15 -6.37 -4.90 -20.43
C ASP A 15 -5.02 -5.34 -21.01
N SER A 16 -4.79 -5.12 -22.30
CA SER A 16 -3.51 -5.43 -22.95
C SER A 16 -2.38 -4.51 -22.46
N SER A 17 -2.72 -3.27 -22.08
CA SER A 17 -1.76 -2.35 -21.47
C SER A 17 -1.39 -2.81 -20.06
N LEU A 18 -2.37 -3.24 -19.25
CA LEU A 18 -2.10 -3.71 -17.89
C LEU A 18 -1.30 -5.02 -17.88
N SER A 19 -1.64 -5.98 -18.75
CA SER A 19 -0.89 -7.23 -18.84
C SER A 19 0.57 -7.00 -19.23
N ALA A 20 0.85 -5.96 -20.03
CA ALA A 20 2.22 -5.61 -20.40
C ALA A 20 3.00 -5.05 -19.20
N VAL A 21 2.38 -4.19 -18.39
CA VAL A 21 3.01 -3.66 -17.16
C VAL A 21 3.22 -4.77 -16.13
N ILE A 22 2.25 -5.68 -15.97
CA ILE A 22 2.40 -6.86 -15.09
C ILE A 22 3.60 -7.71 -15.54
N ALA A 23 3.69 -8.02 -16.83
CA ALA A 23 4.81 -8.81 -17.36
C ALA A 23 6.17 -8.10 -17.19
N GLU A 24 6.20 -6.77 -17.25
CA GLU A 24 7.39 -5.97 -16.99
C GLU A 24 7.78 -6.00 -15.51
N ILE A 25 6.81 -5.86 -14.58
CA ILE A 25 7.05 -6.03 -13.14
C ILE A 25 7.63 -7.42 -12.87
N GLU A 26 7.02 -8.48 -13.39
CA GLU A 26 7.50 -9.86 -13.22
C GLU A 26 8.92 -10.05 -13.78
N LEU A 27 9.22 -9.43 -14.91
CA LEU A 27 10.56 -9.51 -15.51
C LEU A 27 11.60 -8.86 -14.58
N VAL A 28 11.43 -7.57 -14.29
CA VAL A 28 12.41 -6.77 -13.52
C VAL A 28 12.60 -7.32 -12.09
N THR A 29 11.52 -7.75 -11.43
CA THR A 29 11.60 -8.32 -10.07
C THR A 29 12.18 -9.73 -10.04
N SER A 30 12.32 -10.41 -11.19
CA SER A 30 12.96 -11.73 -11.29
C SER A 30 14.44 -11.68 -11.67
N GLU A 31 14.97 -10.49 -11.97
CA GLU A 31 16.39 -10.30 -12.27
C GLU A 31 17.19 -10.45 -10.96
N GLU A 32 18.06 -11.45 -10.92
CA GLU A 32 18.94 -11.71 -9.76
C GLU A 32 20.24 -10.92 -9.90
N VAL A 33 20.67 -10.29 -8.81
CA VAL A 33 21.98 -9.63 -8.73
C VAL A 33 23.06 -10.63 -8.32
N SER A 34 23.87 -11.08 -9.28
CA SER A 34 24.91 -12.10 -9.07
C SER A 34 25.92 -11.74 -7.97
N TYR A 35 25.97 -12.51 -6.87
CA TYR A 35 26.91 -12.34 -5.74
C TYR A 35 28.40 -12.31 -6.12
N SER A 36 28.80 -12.90 -7.25
CA SER A 36 30.20 -12.84 -7.70
C SER A 36 30.60 -11.50 -8.27
N ASP A 37 29.62 -10.67 -8.65
CA ASP A 37 29.82 -9.46 -9.43
C ASP A 37 29.73 -8.17 -8.59
N TRP A 38 29.38 -8.25 -7.29
CA TRP A 38 29.22 -7.08 -6.40
C TRP A 38 30.47 -6.19 -6.27
N TYR A 39 31.67 -6.73 -6.49
CA TYR A 39 32.91 -5.94 -6.48
C TYR A 39 33.22 -5.28 -7.84
N GLU A 40 32.54 -5.69 -8.91
CA GLU A 40 32.75 -5.24 -10.31
C GLU A 40 31.46 -4.71 -10.96
N MET A 41 30.37 -4.58 -10.21
CA MET A 41 29.06 -4.17 -10.70
C MET A 41 29.00 -2.68 -10.94
N ASP A 42 28.78 -2.28 -12.20
CA ASP A 42 28.39 -0.92 -12.55
C ASP A 42 26.88 -0.74 -12.32
N GLU A 43 26.41 0.51 -12.14
CA GLU A 43 24.97 0.82 -11.99
C GLU A 43 24.09 0.25 -13.13
N GLU A 44 24.69 -0.04 -14.30
CA GLU A 44 24.01 -0.60 -15.48
C GLU A 44 23.61 -2.08 -15.35
N ASP A 45 24.17 -2.82 -14.38
CA ASP A 45 23.84 -4.24 -14.14
C ASP A 45 22.75 -4.42 -13.06
N MET A 46 22.23 -3.32 -12.49
CA MET A 46 21.08 -3.36 -11.57
C MET A 46 19.75 -3.49 -12.31
N PRO A 47 18.74 -4.13 -11.71
CA PRO A 47 17.37 -4.11 -12.24
C PRO A 47 16.89 -2.67 -12.48
N ASP A 48 16.38 -2.43 -13.69
CA ASP A 48 15.91 -1.11 -14.14
C ASP A 48 14.39 -0.97 -14.01
N TYR A 49 13.95 -0.19 -13.03
CA TYR A 49 12.54 0.07 -12.77
C TYR A 49 11.99 1.29 -13.54
N SER A 50 12.81 1.99 -14.33
CA SER A 50 12.41 3.20 -15.05
C SER A 50 11.20 2.98 -15.97
N GLY A 51 11.12 1.81 -16.62
CA GLY A 51 10.01 1.46 -17.49
C GLY A 51 8.68 1.25 -16.75
N ILE A 52 8.73 0.73 -15.52
CA ILE A 52 7.58 0.60 -14.62
C ILE A 52 7.15 2.00 -14.16
N TYR A 53 8.09 2.85 -13.74
CA TYR A 53 7.84 4.24 -13.36
C TYR A 53 7.16 5.04 -14.48
N GLU A 54 7.65 4.93 -15.73
CA GLU A 54 7.05 5.57 -16.90
C GLU A 54 5.60 5.09 -17.12
N SER A 55 5.38 3.78 -16.99
CA SER A 55 4.05 3.17 -17.16
C SER A 55 3.08 3.63 -16.07
N PHE A 56 3.53 3.70 -14.81
CA PHE A 56 2.75 4.22 -13.69
C PHE A 56 2.40 5.69 -13.89
N SER A 57 3.36 6.50 -14.34
CA SER A 57 3.17 7.92 -14.65
C SER A 57 2.14 8.11 -15.76
N ALA A 58 2.19 7.30 -16.82
CA ALA A 58 1.21 7.34 -17.91
C ALA A 58 -0.20 6.94 -17.43
N LEU A 59 -0.32 5.93 -16.55
CA LEU A 59 -1.61 5.56 -15.95
C LEU A 59 -2.18 6.68 -15.06
N LEU A 60 -1.31 7.38 -14.31
CA LEU A 60 -1.70 8.52 -13.49
C LEU A 60 -2.24 9.66 -14.36
N GLU A 61 -1.56 10.01 -15.45
CA GLU A 61 -1.98 11.02 -16.43
C GLU A 61 -3.31 10.65 -17.09
N ALA A 62 -3.48 9.37 -17.43
CA ALA A 62 -4.72 8.81 -17.97
C ALA A 62 -5.83 8.64 -16.93
N LYS A 63 -5.60 9.03 -15.66
CA LYS A 63 -6.54 8.93 -14.53
C LYS A 63 -7.01 7.51 -14.23
N ARG A 64 -6.20 6.51 -14.56
CA ARG A 64 -6.47 5.09 -14.30
C ARG A 64 -6.05 4.71 -12.87
N TYR A 65 -6.60 5.42 -11.89
CA TYR A 65 -6.13 5.36 -10.50
C TYR A 65 -6.33 3.99 -9.84
N ALA A 66 -7.46 3.32 -10.11
CA ALA A 66 -7.72 1.99 -9.56
C ALA A 66 -6.72 0.96 -10.08
N ASP A 67 -6.37 1.03 -11.37
CA ASP A 67 -5.38 0.15 -11.97
C ASP A 67 -3.99 0.41 -11.40
N LEU A 68 -3.65 1.68 -11.17
CA LEU A 68 -2.37 2.07 -10.58
C LEU A 68 -2.23 1.59 -9.13
N ILE A 69 -3.30 1.66 -8.32
CA ILE A 69 -3.32 1.09 -6.96
C ILE A 69 -3.14 -0.43 -6.99
N HIS A 70 -3.81 -1.11 -7.93
CA HIS A 70 -3.66 -2.56 -8.10
C HIS A 70 -2.24 -2.96 -8.51
N LEU A 71 -1.64 -2.24 -9.46
CA LEU A 71 -0.27 -2.50 -9.91
C LEU A 71 0.77 -2.16 -8.83
N GLY A 72 0.56 -1.10 -8.04
CA GLY A 72 1.43 -0.78 -6.91
C GLY A 72 1.47 -1.91 -5.89
N ARG A 73 0.31 -2.53 -5.61
CA ARG A 73 0.24 -3.71 -4.75
C ARG A 73 1.00 -4.90 -5.31
N PHE A 74 0.79 -5.18 -6.60
CA PHE A 74 1.47 -6.26 -7.28
C PHE A 74 3.00 -6.06 -7.31
N LEU A 75 3.46 -4.82 -7.48
CA LEU A 75 4.88 -4.46 -7.43
C LEU A 75 5.48 -4.77 -6.05
N LEU A 76 4.84 -4.35 -4.95
CA LEU A 76 5.31 -4.67 -3.59
C LEU A 76 5.42 -6.17 -3.36
N GLU A 77 4.38 -6.93 -3.73
CA GLU A 77 4.36 -8.40 -3.58
C GLU A 77 5.53 -9.06 -4.31
N LYS A 78 5.84 -8.61 -5.54
CA LYS A 78 6.90 -9.21 -6.35
C LYS A 78 8.30 -8.75 -5.93
N ALA A 79 8.45 -7.49 -5.56
CA ALA A 79 9.74 -6.93 -5.20
C ALA A 79 10.26 -7.39 -3.82
N ALA A 80 9.38 -7.82 -2.92
CA ALA A 80 9.76 -8.23 -1.56
C ALA A 80 10.88 -9.30 -1.54
N ALA A 81 10.83 -10.28 -2.44
CA ALA A 81 11.85 -11.31 -2.53
C ALA A 81 13.19 -10.79 -3.10
N GLN A 82 13.15 -9.85 -4.04
CA GLN A 82 14.36 -9.25 -4.62
C GLN A 82 15.05 -8.34 -3.60
N LEU A 83 14.28 -7.52 -2.86
CA LEU A 83 14.83 -6.64 -1.82
C LEU A 83 15.50 -7.41 -0.68
N GLU A 84 14.99 -8.60 -0.34
CA GLU A 84 15.60 -9.46 0.68
C GLU A 84 17.02 -9.90 0.29
N MET A 85 17.26 -10.10 -1.00
CA MET A 85 18.50 -10.72 -1.51
C MET A 85 19.51 -9.70 -2.06
N ASP A 86 19.02 -8.65 -2.71
CA ASP A 86 19.79 -7.92 -3.72
C ASP A 86 19.94 -6.40 -3.45
N ASP A 87 19.40 -5.87 -2.35
CA ASP A 87 19.38 -4.42 -2.08
C ASP A 87 20.24 -3.95 -0.90
N GLU A 88 21.49 -4.42 -0.80
CA GLU A 88 22.39 -3.96 0.28
C GLU A 88 22.70 -2.45 0.21
N SER A 89 22.62 -1.85 -0.98
CA SER A 89 22.93 -0.43 -1.21
C SER A 89 21.73 0.51 -1.07
N GLY A 90 20.51 -0.02 -1.08
CA GLY A 90 19.26 0.77 -1.09
C GLY A 90 18.88 1.35 -2.46
N SER A 91 19.56 0.93 -3.54
CA SER A 91 19.30 1.42 -4.90
C SER A 91 18.00 0.87 -5.47
N ILE A 92 17.71 -0.43 -5.24
CA ILE A 92 16.50 -1.08 -5.73
C ILE A 92 15.28 -0.53 -4.99
N SER A 93 15.35 -0.46 -3.66
CA SER A 93 14.29 0.14 -2.83
C SER A 93 14.03 1.60 -3.20
N SER A 94 15.06 2.38 -3.53
CA SER A 94 14.88 3.77 -3.99
C SER A 94 14.07 3.84 -5.29
N GLN A 95 14.38 3.01 -6.29
CA GLN A 95 13.64 3.05 -7.56
C GLN A 95 12.20 2.54 -7.42
N ILE A 96 11.96 1.53 -6.57
CA ILE A 96 10.60 1.08 -6.28
C ILE A 96 9.83 2.17 -5.53
N SER A 97 10.47 2.87 -4.59
CA SER A 97 9.88 3.99 -3.86
C SER A 97 9.42 5.09 -4.82
N ASP A 98 10.22 5.43 -5.84
CA ASP A 98 9.82 6.38 -6.89
C ASP A 98 8.53 5.94 -7.62
N CYS A 99 8.38 4.63 -7.87
CA CYS A 99 7.13 4.08 -8.44
C CYS A 99 5.96 4.22 -7.45
N MET A 100 6.20 3.95 -6.17
CA MET A 100 5.19 4.04 -5.11
C MET A 100 4.75 5.48 -4.82
N GLU A 101 5.60 6.49 -5.02
CA GLU A 101 5.19 7.90 -4.99
C GLU A 101 4.08 8.21 -6.02
N VAL A 102 4.14 7.59 -7.20
CA VAL A 102 3.12 7.75 -8.24
C VAL A 102 1.80 7.12 -7.78
N VAL A 103 1.86 5.98 -7.09
CA VAL A 103 0.69 5.32 -6.48
C VAL A 103 0.11 6.19 -5.36
N ALA A 104 0.94 6.81 -4.52
CA ALA A 104 0.48 7.76 -3.51
C ALA A 104 -0.29 8.95 -4.13
N LYS A 105 0.22 9.53 -5.23
CA LYS A 105 -0.50 10.56 -6.00
C LYS A 105 -1.85 10.07 -6.53
N ALA A 106 -1.96 8.78 -6.90
CA ALA A 106 -3.21 8.18 -7.33
C ALA A 106 -4.26 8.15 -6.20
N PHE A 107 -3.87 7.85 -4.97
CA PHE A 107 -4.77 7.94 -3.81
C PHE A 107 -5.32 9.34 -3.61
N GLU A 108 -4.49 10.37 -3.79
CA GLU A 108 -4.93 11.75 -3.66
C GLU A 108 -5.95 12.14 -4.73
N LEU A 109 -5.67 11.80 -5.99
CA LEU A 109 -6.44 12.24 -7.15
C LEU A 109 -7.66 11.37 -7.47
N SER A 110 -7.73 10.16 -6.94
CA SER A 110 -8.81 9.21 -7.21
C SER A 110 -10.19 9.73 -6.80
N ASP A 111 -11.23 9.36 -7.53
CA ASP A 111 -12.62 9.71 -7.19
C ASP A 111 -13.25 8.71 -6.18
N LEU A 112 -12.48 7.73 -5.71
CA LEU A 112 -12.97 6.77 -4.71
C LEU A 112 -13.36 7.47 -3.39
N PRO A 113 -14.38 6.97 -2.68
CA PRO A 113 -14.65 7.40 -1.31
C PRO A 113 -13.41 7.29 -0.42
N VAL A 114 -13.22 8.26 0.47
CA VAL A 114 -12.02 8.36 1.32
C VAL A 114 -11.82 7.09 2.16
N HIS A 115 -12.87 6.53 2.74
CA HIS A 115 -12.76 5.28 3.50
C HIS A 115 -12.22 4.11 2.66
N GLN A 116 -12.59 4.01 1.37
CA GLN A 116 -12.06 2.97 0.48
C GLN A 116 -10.59 3.19 0.18
N LYS A 117 -10.21 4.45 -0.09
CA LYS A 117 -8.80 4.83 -0.28
C LYS A 117 -7.96 4.48 0.94
N VAL A 118 -8.43 4.83 2.14
CA VAL A 118 -7.73 4.55 3.40
C VAL A 118 -7.60 3.04 3.63
N LEU A 119 -8.65 2.25 3.40
CA LEU A 119 -8.57 0.79 3.54
C LEU A 119 -7.55 0.18 2.57
N SER A 120 -7.57 0.57 1.29
CA SER A 120 -6.58 0.10 0.31
C SER A 120 -5.15 0.57 0.64
N ALA A 121 -4.99 1.78 1.19
CA ALA A 121 -3.71 2.27 1.65
C ALA A 121 -3.18 1.47 2.86
N ILE A 122 -4.06 1.09 3.80
CA ILE A 122 -3.72 0.22 4.92
C ILE A 122 -3.24 -1.15 4.41
N GLU A 123 -3.94 -1.73 3.43
CA GLU A 123 -3.53 -3.00 2.82
C GLU A 123 -2.12 -2.93 2.21
N LEU A 124 -1.82 -1.87 1.45
CA LEU A 124 -0.49 -1.65 0.87
C LEU A 124 0.59 -1.50 1.94
N ILE A 125 0.35 -0.70 2.96
CA ILE A 125 1.31 -0.48 4.06
C ILE A 125 1.55 -1.78 4.85
N ARG A 126 0.54 -2.66 4.94
CA ARG A 126 0.68 -3.96 5.59
C ARG A 126 1.51 -4.96 4.79
N GLU A 127 1.51 -4.84 3.47
CA GLU A 127 2.30 -5.69 2.56
C GLU A 127 3.72 -5.17 2.37
N ASP A 128 4.00 -3.96 2.85
CA ASP A 128 5.30 -3.31 2.75
C ASP A 128 6.20 -3.68 3.94
N GLU A 129 7.15 -4.57 3.68
CA GLU A 129 8.16 -5.00 4.67
C GLU A 129 9.44 -4.13 4.64
N TYR A 130 9.55 -3.20 3.68
CA TYR A 130 10.79 -2.48 3.34
C TYR A 130 10.64 -0.95 3.37
N ASP A 131 9.60 -0.43 4.02
CA ASP A 131 9.31 1.01 4.17
C ASP A 131 9.21 1.77 2.82
N LEU A 132 8.71 1.13 1.76
CA LEU A 132 8.53 1.70 0.42
C LEU A 132 7.25 2.55 0.28
N THR A 133 6.38 2.54 1.29
CA THR A 133 5.04 3.14 1.26
C THR A 133 4.91 4.41 2.10
N ASP A 134 6.03 5.08 2.40
CA ASP A 134 6.05 6.29 3.25
C ASP A 134 5.12 7.41 2.76
N ASP A 135 5.06 7.68 1.45
CA ASP A 135 4.13 8.69 0.91
C ASP A 135 2.65 8.27 1.01
N ILE A 136 2.37 6.97 0.92
CA ILE A 136 1.02 6.41 1.14
C ILE A 136 0.64 6.56 2.62
N ARG A 137 1.57 6.32 3.53
CA ARG A 137 1.40 6.62 4.97
C ARG A 137 1.18 8.12 5.20
N GLY A 138 1.89 8.96 4.44
CA GLY A 138 1.67 10.40 4.37
C GLY A 138 0.23 10.76 3.99
N PHE A 139 -0.35 10.09 2.99
CA PHE A 139 -1.77 10.26 2.62
C PHE A 139 -2.71 9.92 3.78
N ILE A 140 -2.49 8.79 4.47
CA ILE A 140 -3.33 8.39 5.62
C ILE A 140 -3.24 9.43 6.74
N ASN A 141 -2.05 9.98 7.00
CA ASN A 141 -1.80 10.93 8.10
C ASN A 141 -2.37 12.33 7.88
N ARG A 142 -2.90 12.63 6.69
CA ARG A 142 -3.64 13.87 6.45
C ARG A 142 -4.98 13.88 7.17
N SER A 143 -5.56 15.07 7.27
CA SER A 143 -6.91 15.22 7.80
C SER A 143 -7.92 14.67 6.80
N HIS A 144 -8.71 13.70 7.26
CA HIS A 144 -9.85 13.13 6.54
C HIS A 144 -11.11 13.25 7.41
N PRO A 145 -12.32 13.27 6.82
CA PRO A 145 -13.55 13.43 7.60
C PRO A 145 -13.75 12.33 8.64
N GLU A 146 -14.18 12.68 9.85
CA GLU A 146 -14.49 11.71 10.93
C GLU A 146 -15.48 10.64 10.49
N SER A 147 -16.47 11.00 9.68
CA SER A 147 -17.47 10.06 9.15
C SER A 147 -16.87 9.00 8.22
N GLU A 148 -15.76 9.31 7.55
CA GLU A 148 -15.03 8.36 6.71
C GLU A 148 -14.16 7.45 7.58
N TRP A 149 -13.49 8.00 8.59
CA TRP A 149 -12.77 7.20 9.59
C TRP A 149 -13.68 6.22 10.35
N SER A 150 -14.93 6.60 10.65
CA SER A 150 -15.88 5.67 11.28
C SER A 150 -16.15 4.45 10.40
N LYS A 151 -16.26 4.66 9.07
CA LYS A 151 -16.46 3.57 8.11
C LYS A 151 -15.23 2.68 8.01
N VAL A 152 -14.03 3.25 8.10
CA VAL A 152 -12.77 2.50 8.15
C VAL A 152 -12.76 1.61 9.41
N ALA A 153 -13.03 2.19 10.59
CA ALA A 153 -13.08 1.44 11.84
C ALA A 153 -14.09 0.28 11.76
N ASP A 154 -15.31 0.55 11.30
CA ASP A 154 -16.34 -0.48 11.15
C ASP A 154 -15.93 -1.58 10.18
N SER A 155 -15.25 -1.23 9.08
CA SER A 155 -14.74 -2.21 8.11
C SER A 155 -13.65 -3.10 8.71
N LEU A 156 -12.71 -2.53 9.47
CA LEU A 156 -11.65 -3.28 10.16
C LEU A 156 -12.21 -4.23 11.23
N PHE A 157 -13.31 -3.84 11.90
CA PHE A 157 -14.06 -4.72 12.79
C PHE A 157 -14.88 -5.81 12.09
N GLY A 158 -14.97 -5.76 10.75
CA GLY A 158 -15.84 -6.65 9.98
C GLY A 158 -17.34 -6.36 10.20
N LYS A 159 -17.70 -5.11 10.50
CA LYS A 159 -19.08 -4.65 10.62
C LYS A 159 -19.63 -4.19 9.26
N ASP A 160 -20.91 -4.44 9.04
CA ASP A 160 -21.63 -3.93 7.88
C ASP A 160 -22.10 -2.47 8.07
N LYS A 161 -22.78 -1.92 7.06
CA LYS A 161 -23.31 -0.55 7.07
C LYS A 161 -24.36 -0.30 8.15
N GLU A 162 -24.91 -1.35 8.76
CA GLU A 162 -25.87 -1.27 9.87
C GLU A 162 -25.19 -1.48 11.23
N GLY A 163 -23.86 -1.58 11.26
CA GLY A 163 -23.06 -1.83 12.47
C GLY A 163 -23.17 -3.26 12.98
N LYS A 164 -23.71 -4.18 12.18
CA LYS A 164 -23.83 -5.60 12.53
C LYS A 164 -22.57 -6.33 12.09
N ASN A 165 -22.16 -7.31 12.89
CA ASN A 165 -21.09 -8.20 12.48
C ASN A 165 -21.48 -8.91 11.18
N THR A 166 -20.61 -8.84 10.18
CA THR A 166 -20.79 -9.56 8.92
C THR A 166 -20.63 -11.07 9.14
N ILE A 167 -21.20 -11.87 8.23
CA ILE A 167 -20.92 -13.31 8.18
C ILE A 167 -19.44 -13.45 7.80
N GLY A 168 -18.60 -13.86 8.76
CA GLY A 168 -17.14 -13.78 8.64
C GLY A 168 -16.50 -12.61 9.40
N SER A 169 -17.20 -12.03 10.40
CA SER A 169 -16.66 -11.06 11.36
C SER A 169 -15.21 -11.36 11.74
N SER A 170 -14.39 -10.30 11.81
CA SER A 170 -12.96 -10.38 12.09
C SER A 170 -12.68 -11.32 13.27
N SER A 171 -11.83 -12.32 13.04
CA SER A 171 -11.39 -13.22 14.09
C SER A 171 -10.56 -12.45 15.12
N ASP A 172 -10.31 -13.05 16.29
CA ASP A 172 -9.45 -12.44 17.29
C ASP A 172 -8.03 -12.18 16.77
N ALA A 173 -7.53 -13.02 15.85
CA ALA A 173 -6.24 -12.82 15.18
C ALA A 173 -6.30 -11.62 14.23
N ASP A 174 -7.36 -11.51 13.42
CA ASP A 174 -7.52 -10.38 12.49
C ASP A 174 -7.64 -9.04 13.24
N LEU A 175 -8.33 -9.03 14.37
CA LEU A 175 -8.45 -7.83 15.22
C LEU A 175 -7.11 -7.44 15.85
N LEU A 176 -6.26 -8.43 16.15
CA LEU A 176 -4.92 -8.20 16.67
C LEU A 176 -3.99 -7.63 15.60
N ASP A 177 -4.00 -8.21 14.40
CA ASP A 177 -3.20 -7.72 13.28
C ASP A 177 -3.61 -6.33 12.82
N ASN A 178 -4.86 -5.93 13.08
CA ASN A 178 -5.40 -4.60 12.76
C ASN A 178 -5.44 -3.65 13.96
N ALA A 179 -4.90 -4.01 15.12
CA ALA A 179 -5.12 -3.27 16.36
C ALA A 179 -4.78 -1.77 16.24
N ASP A 180 -3.57 -1.45 15.77
CA ASP A 180 -3.10 -0.08 15.63
C ASP A 180 -3.97 0.73 14.63
N TRP A 181 -4.40 0.08 13.55
CA TRP A 181 -5.27 0.70 12.54
C TRP A 181 -6.70 0.91 13.06
N ILE A 182 -7.21 -0.03 13.86
CA ILE A 182 -8.53 0.06 14.51
C ILE A 182 -8.51 1.21 15.52
N GLU A 183 -7.51 1.27 16.40
CA GLU A 183 -7.36 2.36 17.37
C GLU A 183 -7.27 3.71 16.67
N MET A 184 -6.39 3.84 15.67
CA MET A 184 -6.26 5.07 14.88
C MET A 184 -7.59 5.49 14.23
N ALA A 185 -8.31 4.54 13.63
CA ALA A 185 -9.58 4.84 12.97
C ALA A 185 -10.68 5.25 13.96
N LEU A 186 -10.72 4.65 15.14
CA LEU A 186 -11.66 5.02 16.21
C LEU A 186 -11.34 6.41 16.78
N GLU A 187 -10.08 6.71 17.05
CA GLU A 187 -9.65 8.03 17.52
C GLU A 187 -10.00 9.12 16.50
N ARG A 188 -9.63 8.91 15.23
CA ARG A 188 -9.87 9.88 14.15
C ARG A 188 -11.32 9.99 13.71
N SER A 189 -12.20 9.11 14.19
CA SER A 189 -13.65 9.21 13.99
C SER A 189 -14.40 9.82 15.18
N GLY A 190 -13.68 10.28 16.21
CA GLY A 190 -14.28 10.79 17.44
C GLY A 190 -14.89 9.71 18.34
N ARG A 191 -14.61 8.42 18.06
CA ARG A 191 -15.10 7.25 18.82
C ARG A 191 -14.07 6.82 19.88
N GLY A 192 -13.47 7.78 20.59
CA GLY A 192 -12.41 7.53 21.57
C GLY A 192 -12.80 6.58 22.69
N ASP A 193 -14.04 6.63 23.17
CA ASP A 193 -14.56 5.69 24.17
C ASP A 193 -14.52 4.23 23.67
N GLU A 194 -14.80 4.00 22.38
CA GLU A 194 -14.68 2.68 21.76
C GLU A 194 -13.22 2.27 21.58
N ALA A 195 -12.31 3.21 21.28
CA ALA A 195 -10.87 2.93 21.19
C ALA A 195 -10.32 2.43 22.53
N ILE A 196 -10.64 3.13 23.63
CA ILE A 196 -10.25 2.75 24.99
C ILE A 196 -10.81 1.36 25.34
N ALA A 197 -12.11 1.12 25.07
CA ALA A 197 -12.74 -0.16 25.34
C ALA A 197 -12.10 -1.31 24.54
N PHE A 198 -11.72 -1.05 23.28
CA PHE A 198 -11.02 -2.01 22.43
C PHE A 198 -9.63 -2.33 22.96
N ALA A 199 -8.83 -1.31 23.30
CA ALA A 199 -7.49 -1.47 23.87
C ALA A 199 -7.50 -2.31 25.16
N HIS A 200 -8.43 -2.03 26.08
CA HIS A 200 -8.61 -2.82 27.30
C HIS A 200 -8.90 -4.29 27.00
N ARG A 201 -9.83 -4.56 26.09
CA ARG A 201 -10.19 -5.93 25.69
C ARG A 201 -9.00 -6.67 25.07
N LEU A 202 -8.15 -5.97 24.33
CA LEU A 202 -6.94 -6.54 23.72
C LEU A 202 -5.92 -6.94 24.77
N ALA A 203 -5.66 -6.06 25.74
CA ALA A 203 -4.72 -6.31 26.83
C ALA A 203 -5.14 -7.46 27.73
N GLU A 204 -6.43 -7.55 28.08
CA GLU A 204 -6.99 -8.67 28.86
C GLU A 204 -6.78 -10.01 28.16
N LYS A 205 -6.87 -10.06 26.83
CA LYS A 205 -6.68 -11.28 26.04
C LYS A 205 -5.22 -11.66 25.85
N GLN A 206 -4.32 -10.69 25.74
CA GLN A 206 -2.90 -10.94 25.47
C GLN A 206 -2.03 -11.09 26.72
N ASN A 207 -2.55 -10.79 27.91
CA ASN A 207 -1.74 -10.66 29.13
C ASN A 207 -0.56 -9.67 28.92
N ARG A 208 -0.75 -8.66 28.06
CA ARG A 208 0.17 -7.55 27.80
C ARG A 208 -0.13 -6.41 28.79
N ASP A 209 0.91 -5.79 29.34
CA ASP A 209 0.77 -4.48 30.00
C ASP A 209 0.42 -3.43 28.95
N LEU A 210 -0.66 -2.67 29.17
CA LEU A 210 -1.07 -1.56 28.31
C LEU A 210 0.03 -0.47 28.29
N PRO A 211 0.48 0.03 27.12
CA PRO A 211 1.18 1.30 27.09
C PRO A 211 0.19 2.37 27.60
N TYR A 212 0.62 3.14 28.59
CA TYR A 212 -0.17 4.19 29.23
C TYR A 212 -0.72 5.16 28.16
N ILE A 213 -2.01 5.04 27.83
CA ILE A 213 -2.75 6.14 27.20
C ILE A 213 -3.00 7.14 28.32
N SER A 214 -2.19 8.20 28.34
CA SER A 214 -2.40 9.33 29.25
C SER A 214 -3.71 10.02 28.90
N LEU A 215 -4.72 9.83 29.75
CA LEU A 215 -5.92 10.67 29.81
C LEU A 215 -5.52 12.12 30.12
N LEU A 216 -5.58 12.99 29.11
CA LEU A 216 -5.75 14.45 29.28
C LEU A 216 -6.70 15.00 28.23
#